data_AF-A0A9P5Y3X0-F1
#
_entry.id   AF-A0A9P5Y3X0-F1
#
_cell.length_a   1.000
_cell.length_b   1.000
_cell.length_c   1.000
_cell.angle_alpha   90.00
_cell.angle_beta   90.00
_cell.angle_gamma   90.00
#
_symmetry.space_group_name_H-M   'P 1'
#
loop_
_entity.id
_entity.type
_entity.pdbx_description
1 polymer ?
#
loop_
_entity_poly.entity_id
_entity_poly.type
_entity_poly.pdbx_seq_one_letter_code
_entity_poly.pdbx_strand_id
1 'polypeptide(L)'
;MYRSYPVDGLWRHAVDSIFTGTIIGLFLNDTLRLTLNLQQQSPPPQQQPSFGATFAPRPQPSAFSSTPIFSQQIDEEEPQVIRDWREKQQEEIRARDEASKARRQETISKAERSIDEFYDDYAAKKQRTIGDNKDQEAEYLATLSASLSTGTTWERICELIELQNSQSKTIARTGAGTTDLTRFKEVLLRLKREGDAAPGAGGY
;
A
#
# COMPACT_ATOMS: atom_id res chain seq x y z
N MET A 1 -3.04 1.46 -54.49
CA MET A 1 -2.75 0.22 -53.72
C MET A 1 -1.83 0.62 -52.56
N TYR A 2 -2.40 0.93 -51.39
CA TYR A 2 -1.62 1.25 -50.18
C TYR A 2 -2.04 0.26 -49.09
N ARG A 3 -1.07 -0.53 -48.61
CA ARG A 3 -1.24 -1.55 -47.58
C ARG A 3 -1.32 -0.91 -46.20
N SER A 4 -2.29 -1.35 -45.43
CA SER A 4 -2.46 -1.13 -44.00
C SER A 4 -1.53 -2.05 -43.21
N TYR A 5 -0.89 -1.54 -42.15
CA TYR A 5 -0.35 -2.34 -41.04
C TYR A 5 -0.57 -1.62 -39.70
N PRO A 6 -1.06 -2.31 -38.65
CA PRO A 6 -1.32 -1.74 -37.32
C PRO A 6 -0.03 -1.71 -36.49
N VAL A 7 0.16 -0.64 -35.70
CA VAL A 7 1.29 -0.44 -34.81
C VAL A 7 0.81 -0.52 -33.36
N ASP A 8 0.57 -1.72 -32.85
CA ASP A 8 0.24 -1.92 -31.44
C ASP A 8 0.93 -3.20 -30.95
N GLY A 9 1.88 -3.09 -30.01
CA GLY A 9 2.39 -4.29 -29.35
C GLY A 9 3.68 -4.20 -28.55
N LEU A 10 4.48 -3.13 -28.63
CA LEU A 10 5.81 -3.13 -27.95
C LEU A 10 6.02 -2.12 -26.83
N TRP A 11 5.09 -1.19 -26.59
CA TRP A 11 5.27 -0.15 -25.56
C TRP A 11 4.69 -0.48 -24.18
N ARG A 12 3.96 -1.60 -24.04
CA ARG A 12 3.37 -2.00 -22.75
C ARG A 12 4.32 -2.79 -21.84
N HIS A 13 5.43 -3.32 -22.35
CA HIS A 13 6.32 -4.18 -21.56
C HIS A 13 7.58 -3.49 -21.02
N ALA A 14 7.88 -2.25 -21.45
CA ALA A 14 9.08 -1.54 -21.03
C ALA A 14 8.92 -0.71 -19.74
N VAL A 15 7.69 -0.42 -19.31
CA VAL A 15 7.41 0.39 -18.11
C VAL A 15 7.24 -0.42 -16.82
N ASP A 16 7.07 -1.74 -16.90
CA ASP A 16 6.89 -2.61 -15.72
C ASP A 16 8.21 -3.19 -15.17
N SER A 17 9.34 -3.05 -15.88
CA SER A 17 10.60 -3.71 -15.49
C SER A 17 11.56 -2.85 -14.66
N ILE A 18 11.23 -1.59 -14.34
CA ILE A 18 12.13 -0.68 -13.61
C ILE A 18 11.74 -0.53 -12.12
N PHE A 19 10.59 -1.07 -11.67
CA PHE A 19 10.11 -0.87 -10.29
C PHE A 19 10.03 -2.12 -9.41
N THR A 20 10.80 -3.17 -9.73
CA THR A 20 10.87 -4.41 -8.92
C THR A 20 12.31 -4.75 -8.53
N GLY A 21 13.00 -3.80 -7.92
CA GLY A 21 14.27 -4.07 -7.27
C GLY A 21 14.66 -2.93 -6.34
N THR A 22 14.77 -3.24 -5.04
CA THR A 22 15.42 -2.41 -3.98
C THR A 22 14.53 -1.70 -2.96
N ILE A 23 13.32 -2.18 -2.62
CA ILE A 23 12.61 -1.69 -1.41
C ILE A 23 12.03 -2.86 -0.60
N ILE A 24 12.91 -3.73 -0.06
CA ILE A 24 12.53 -4.70 0.98
C ILE A 24 13.40 -4.54 2.25
N GLY A 25 14.32 -3.56 2.28
CA GLY A 25 15.31 -3.44 3.36
C GLY A 25 15.04 -2.45 4.50
N LEU A 26 13.92 -1.72 4.53
CA LEU A 26 13.73 -0.63 5.52
C LEU A 26 12.45 -0.71 6.37
N PHE A 27 11.61 -1.73 6.19
CA PHE A 27 10.26 -1.71 6.77
C PHE A 27 10.13 -2.26 8.20
N LEU A 28 11.23 -2.61 8.89
CA LEU A 28 11.14 -3.23 10.23
C LEU A 28 11.74 -2.44 11.39
N ASN A 29 12.20 -1.20 11.20
CA ASN A 29 12.71 -0.39 12.31
C ASN A 29 11.95 0.92 12.61
N ASP A 30 10.85 1.21 11.90
CA ASP A 30 10.11 2.47 12.12
C ASP A 30 8.89 2.35 13.04
N THR A 31 8.44 1.14 13.36
CA THR A 31 7.21 0.95 14.16
C THR A 31 7.41 1.08 15.68
N LEU A 32 8.62 1.36 16.16
CA LEU A 32 8.90 1.67 17.57
C LEU A 32 9.44 3.09 17.80
N ARG A 33 9.36 3.99 16.81
CA ARG A 33 9.72 5.42 16.94
C ARG A 33 8.54 6.38 16.84
N LEU A 34 7.30 5.86 16.78
CA LEU A 34 6.10 6.68 16.55
C LEU A 34 5.16 6.83 17.75
N THR A 35 5.46 6.26 18.93
CA THR A 35 4.58 6.38 20.12
C THR A 35 5.06 7.38 21.18
N LEU A 36 6.13 8.12 20.93
CA LEU A 36 6.71 9.08 21.88
C LEU A 36 6.91 10.47 21.25
N ASN A 37 5.86 11.05 20.67
CA ASN A 37 5.82 12.51 20.49
C ASN A 37 4.40 13.05 20.29
N LEU A 38 3.50 12.82 21.25
CA LEU A 38 2.20 13.49 21.31
C LEU A 38 2.12 14.54 22.42
N GLN A 39 3.24 15.18 22.78
CA GLN A 39 3.25 16.28 23.73
C GLN A 39 3.80 17.55 23.06
N GLN A 40 2.86 18.44 22.74
CA GLN A 40 3.03 19.90 22.66
C GLN A 40 3.78 20.44 21.43
N GLN A 41 3.03 20.65 20.34
CA GLN A 41 3.34 21.70 19.38
C GLN A 41 2.14 22.63 19.23
N SER A 42 2.29 23.84 19.78
CA SER A 42 1.44 24.99 19.50
C SER A 42 1.36 25.22 17.98
N PRO A 43 0.21 25.66 17.43
CA PRO A 43 0.14 25.99 16.01
C PRO A 43 1.19 27.07 15.67
N PRO A 44 1.97 26.92 14.58
CA PRO A 44 2.90 27.97 14.16
C PRO A 44 2.11 29.24 13.79
N PRO A 45 2.63 30.45 14.07
CA PRO A 45 2.01 31.66 13.58
C PRO A 45 2.00 31.62 12.05
N GLN A 46 0.81 31.73 11.46
CA GLN A 46 0.64 31.89 10.02
C GLN A 46 1.27 33.23 9.63
N GLN A 47 2.49 33.20 9.09
CA GLN A 47 3.00 34.32 8.32
C GLN A 47 2.21 34.37 7.03
N GLN A 48 1.25 35.30 6.94
CA GLN A 48 0.70 35.71 5.66
C GLN A 48 1.88 36.16 4.78
N PRO A 49 2.00 35.68 3.53
CA PRO A 49 2.96 36.28 2.61
C PRO A 49 2.54 37.73 2.41
N SER A 50 3.28 38.64 3.05
CA SER A 50 3.31 40.04 2.68
C SER A 50 3.99 40.11 1.32
N PHE A 51 3.20 39.90 0.26
CA PHE A 51 3.58 40.37 -1.05
C PHE A 51 3.69 41.88 -0.92
N GLY A 52 4.93 42.34 -0.76
CA GLY A 52 5.26 43.75 -0.79
C GLY A 52 4.50 44.38 -1.95
N ALA A 53 3.92 45.55 -1.68
CA ALA A 53 3.18 46.37 -2.62
C ALA A 53 3.99 46.55 -3.91
N THR A 54 3.86 45.59 -4.81
CA THR A 54 4.18 45.78 -6.20
C THR A 54 3.12 46.76 -6.66
N PHE A 55 3.64 47.86 -7.16
CA PHE A 55 2.96 48.97 -7.79
C PHE A 55 2.17 48.44 -9.00
N ALA A 56 1.13 47.64 -8.77
CA ALA A 56 0.12 47.34 -9.75
C ALA A 56 -0.73 48.62 -9.82
N PRO A 57 -0.78 49.33 -10.95
CA PRO A 57 -1.70 50.43 -11.08
C PRO A 57 -3.09 49.84 -10.88
N ARG A 58 -3.73 50.26 -9.78
CA ARG A 58 -5.16 50.10 -9.55
C ARG A 58 -5.83 50.38 -10.90
N PRO A 59 -6.63 49.46 -11.48
CA PRO A 59 -7.36 49.77 -12.70
C PRO A 59 -8.22 50.99 -12.38
N GLN A 60 -7.74 52.16 -12.79
CA GLN A 60 -8.53 53.37 -12.78
C GLN A 60 -9.66 53.07 -13.75
N PRO A 61 -10.94 53.27 -13.38
CA PRO A 61 -11.98 53.29 -14.38
C PRO A 61 -11.59 54.40 -15.35
N SER A 62 -11.11 54.03 -16.53
CA SER A 62 -10.81 54.98 -17.58
C SER A 62 -12.10 55.70 -17.90
N ALA A 63 -12.12 57.03 -17.70
CA ALA A 63 -13.25 57.90 -18.03
C ALA A 63 -13.61 57.89 -19.54
N PHE A 64 -12.84 57.15 -20.34
CA PHE A 64 -13.05 56.91 -21.77
C PHE A 64 -13.55 55.48 -22.10
N SER A 65 -13.79 54.62 -21.10
CA SER A 65 -14.38 53.29 -21.31
C SER A 65 -15.92 53.29 -21.23
N SER A 66 -16.55 54.45 -21.05
CA SER A 66 -17.97 54.59 -21.31
C SER A 66 -18.10 55.18 -22.70
N THR A 67 -18.21 54.34 -23.73
CA THR A 67 -18.78 54.76 -25.00
C THR A 67 -20.30 54.76 -24.82
N PRO A 68 -20.98 55.92 -24.68
CA PRO A 68 -22.44 56.00 -24.52
C PRO A 68 -23.19 55.74 -25.83
N ILE A 69 -22.63 54.91 -26.72
CA ILE A 69 -23.27 54.52 -27.98
C ILE A 69 -24.04 53.20 -27.82
N PHE A 70 -23.75 52.40 -26.78
CA PHE A 70 -24.46 51.14 -26.54
C PHE A 70 -25.64 51.24 -25.54
N SER A 71 -25.95 52.46 -25.07
CA SER A 71 -27.08 52.74 -24.18
C SER A 71 -28.25 53.42 -24.90
N GLN A 72 -28.35 53.23 -26.21
CA GLN A 72 -29.58 53.49 -26.95
C GLN A 72 -30.52 52.30 -26.69
N GLN A 73 -31.47 52.48 -25.77
CA GLN A 73 -32.68 51.66 -25.71
C GLN A 73 -33.50 51.96 -26.98
N ILE A 74 -33.11 51.33 -28.08
CA ILE A 74 -34.00 51.17 -29.21
C ILE A 74 -34.82 49.94 -28.85
N ASP A 75 -36.07 50.15 -28.45
CA ASP A 75 -37.12 49.12 -28.43
C ASP A 75 -37.43 48.73 -29.89
N GLU A 76 -36.44 48.16 -30.57
CA GLU A 76 -36.64 47.41 -31.81
C GLU A 76 -36.59 45.96 -31.39
N GLU A 77 -37.74 45.28 -31.56
CA GLU A 77 -37.94 43.86 -31.38
C GLU A 77 -36.66 43.09 -31.75
N GLU A 78 -35.97 42.56 -30.73
CA GLU A 78 -34.66 41.91 -30.90
C GLU A 78 -34.73 40.99 -32.13
N PRO A 79 -33.83 41.13 -33.13
CA PRO A 79 -33.88 40.31 -34.32
C PRO A 79 -33.82 38.84 -33.90
N GLN A 80 -34.78 38.03 -34.36
CA GLN A 80 -34.99 36.64 -33.95
C GLN A 80 -33.68 35.82 -33.84
N VAL A 81 -32.73 36.09 -34.75
CA VAL A 81 -31.41 35.47 -34.82
C VAL A 81 -30.57 35.67 -33.53
N ILE A 82 -30.64 36.84 -32.90
CA ILE A 82 -29.91 37.12 -31.65
C ILE A 82 -30.58 36.41 -30.47
N ARG A 83 -31.93 36.29 -30.47
CA ARG A 83 -32.67 35.54 -29.45
C ARG A 83 -32.34 34.05 -29.52
N ASP A 84 -32.40 33.48 -30.72
CA ASP A 84 -32.03 32.07 -30.99
C ASP A 84 -30.56 31.79 -30.65
N TRP A 85 -29.67 32.76 -30.91
CA TRP A 85 -28.25 32.62 -30.56
C TRP A 85 -28.02 32.66 -29.04
N ARG A 86 -28.69 33.55 -28.30
CA ARG A 86 -28.63 33.57 -26.83
C ARG A 86 -29.16 32.27 -26.24
N GLU A 87 -30.31 31.79 -26.72
CA GLU A 87 -30.91 30.55 -26.26
C GLU A 87 -29.99 29.35 -26.50
N LYS A 88 -29.42 29.24 -27.72
CA LYS A 88 -28.46 28.18 -28.05
C LYS A 88 -27.19 28.23 -27.21
N GLN A 89 -26.65 29.43 -26.93
CA GLN A 89 -25.48 29.58 -26.06
C GLN A 89 -25.80 29.25 -24.60
N GLN A 90 -26.99 29.63 -24.13
CA GLN A 90 -27.42 29.32 -22.78
C GLN A 90 -27.64 27.81 -22.59
N GLU A 91 -28.18 27.12 -23.60
CA GLU A 91 -28.29 25.66 -23.63
C GLU A 91 -26.89 24.99 -23.59
N GLU A 92 -25.93 25.48 -24.38
CA GLU A 92 -24.57 24.95 -24.42
C GLU A 92 -23.82 25.15 -23.09
N ILE A 93 -23.95 26.33 -22.48
CA ILE A 93 -23.40 26.62 -21.15
C ILE A 93 -24.03 25.70 -20.11
N ARG A 94 -25.36 25.53 -20.15
CA ARG A 94 -26.09 24.64 -19.23
C ARG A 94 -25.62 23.19 -19.37
N ALA A 95 -25.49 22.68 -20.58
CA ALA A 95 -25.01 21.33 -20.85
C ALA A 95 -23.57 21.12 -20.35
N ARG A 96 -22.70 22.12 -20.53
CA ARG A 96 -21.32 22.08 -20.03
C ARG A 96 -21.26 22.10 -18.50
N ASP A 97 -22.09 22.91 -17.86
CA ASP A 97 -22.16 23.00 -16.40
C ASP A 97 -22.72 21.71 -15.79
N GLU A 98 -23.74 21.12 -16.41
CA GLU A 98 -24.30 19.83 -16.00
C GLU A 98 -23.27 18.70 -16.14
N ALA A 99 -22.56 18.62 -17.27
CA ALA A 99 -21.48 17.66 -17.44
C ALA A 99 -20.36 17.85 -16.42
N SER A 100 -20.01 19.09 -16.09
CA SER A 100 -18.99 19.42 -15.09
C SER A 100 -19.44 19.08 -13.67
N LYS A 101 -20.73 19.22 -13.36
CA LYS A 101 -21.32 18.81 -12.09
C LYS A 101 -21.38 17.28 -11.97
N ALA A 102 -21.78 16.60 -13.04
CA ALA A 102 -21.81 15.13 -13.10
C ALA A 102 -20.44 14.51 -12.86
N ARG A 103 -19.38 15.00 -13.54
CA ARG A 103 -18.00 14.51 -13.32
C ARG A 103 -17.51 14.74 -11.89
N ARG A 104 -17.87 15.88 -11.28
CA ARG A 104 -17.54 16.16 -9.88
C ARG A 104 -18.25 15.18 -8.95
N GLN A 105 -19.54 14.92 -9.17
CA GLN A 105 -20.31 13.98 -8.37
C GLN A 105 -19.79 12.54 -8.51
N GLU A 106 -19.44 12.11 -9.73
CA GLU A 106 -18.82 10.81 -9.97
C GLU A 106 -17.49 10.67 -9.23
N THR A 107 -16.66 11.71 -9.25
CA THR A 107 -15.38 11.72 -8.53
C THR A 107 -15.57 11.60 -7.02
N ILE A 108 -16.55 12.31 -6.46
CA ILE A 108 -16.89 12.23 -5.04
C ILE A 108 -17.38 10.82 -4.70
N SER A 109 -18.34 10.29 -5.47
CA SER A 109 -18.89 8.95 -5.23
C SER A 109 -17.83 7.85 -5.37
N LYS A 110 -16.90 8.00 -6.31
CA LYS A 110 -15.76 7.08 -6.47
C LYS A 110 -14.82 7.17 -5.27
N ALA A 111 -14.55 8.36 -4.75
CA ALA A 111 -13.71 8.54 -3.58
C ALA A 111 -14.37 7.92 -2.33
N GLU A 112 -15.68 8.14 -2.13
CA GLU A 112 -16.45 7.53 -1.04
C GLU A 112 -16.39 6.00 -1.11
N ARG A 113 -16.70 5.43 -2.29
CA ARG A 113 -16.61 3.97 -2.50
C ARG A 113 -15.20 3.44 -2.24
N SER A 114 -14.17 4.15 -2.69
CA SER A 114 -12.77 3.74 -2.48
C SER A 114 -12.39 3.76 -1.00
N ILE A 115 -12.99 4.63 -0.20
CA ILE A 115 -12.77 4.65 1.25
C ILE A 115 -13.43 3.42 1.88
N ASP A 116 -14.68 3.13 1.53
CA ASP A 116 -15.40 1.97 2.05
C ASP A 116 -14.68 0.66 1.69
N GLU A 117 -14.30 0.50 0.42
CA GLU A 117 -13.55 -0.67 -0.08
C GLU A 117 -12.22 -0.86 0.68
N PHE A 118 -11.50 0.23 0.97
CA PHE A 118 -10.26 0.15 1.75
C PHE A 118 -10.49 -0.39 3.17
N TYR A 119 -11.56 0.04 3.83
CA TYR A 119 -11.86 -0.43 5.19
C TYR A 119 -12.34 -1.88 5.20
N ASP A 120 -13.17 -2.26 4.24
CA ASP A 120 -13.62 -3.64 4.08
C ASP A 120 -12.45 -4.58 3.79
N ASP A 121 -11.57 -4.21 2.86
CA ASP A 121 -10.37 -4.98 2.53
C ASP A 121 -9.41 -5.08 3.72
N TYR A 122 -9.23 -3.98 4.46
CA TYR A 122 -8.41 -3.98 5.67
C TYR A 122 -8.98 -4.90 6.75
N ALA A 123 -10.29 -4.81 6.99
CA ALA A 123 -10.97 -5.65 7.97
C ALA A 123 -10.88 -7.13 7.57
N ALA A 124 -11.13 -7.45 6.30
CA ALA A 124 -11.00 -8.80 5.75
C ALA A 124 -9.56 -9.33 5.89
N LYS A 125 -8.56 -8.52 5.54
CA LYS A 125 -7.14 -8.89 5.69
C LYS A 125 -6.75 -9.11 7.14
N LYS A 126 -7.17 -8.22 8.04
CA LYS A 126 -6.94 -8.36 9.49
C LYS A 126 -7.58 -9.63 10.02
N GLN A 127 -8.83 -9.90 9.65
CA GLN A 127 -9.53 -11.10 10.10
C GLN A 127 -8.87 -12.37 9.58
N ARG A 128 -8.43 -12.37 8.31
CA ARG A 128 -7.68 -13.49 7.74
C ARG A 128 -6.36 -13.72 8.47
N THR A 129 -5.55 -12.68 8.70
CA THR A 129 -4.29 -12.81 9.44
C THR A 129 -4.52 -13.32 10.87
N ILE A 130 -5.57 -12.86 11.55
CA ILE A 130 -5.91 -13.39 12.88
C ILE A 130 -6.31 -14.87 12.80
N GLY A 131 -7.09 -15.26 11.79
CA GLY A 131 -7.43 -16.66 11.53
C GLY A 131 -6.20 -17.51 11.27
N ASP A 132 -5.38 -17.14 10.29
CA ASP A 132 -4.15 -17.84 9.92
C ASP A 132 -3.20 -17.99 11.12
N ASN A 133 -3.08 -16.96 11.97
CA ASN A 133 -2.25 -17.02 13.18
C ASN A 133 -2.81 -18.00 14.23
N LYS A 134 -4.13 -18.04 14.42
CA LYS A 134 -4.78 -18.99 15.34
C LYS A 134 -4.65 -20.41 14.84
N ASP A 135 -4.79 -20.63 13.54
CA ASP A 135 -4.64 -21.95 12.92
C ASP A 135 -3.18 -22.42 13.04
N GLN A 136 -2.21 -21.55 12.79
CA GLN A 136 -0.78 -21.85 13.01
C GLN A 136 -0.46 -22.14 14.47
N GLU A 137 -1.03 -21.39 15.42
CA GLU A 137 -0.86 -21.65 16.84
C GLU A 137 -1.45 -23.01 17.24
N ALA A 138 -2.65 -23.32 16.75
CA ALA A 138 -3.30 -24.61 16.99
C ALA A 138 -2.48 -25.77 16.39
N GLU A 139 -1.98 -25.63 15.16
CA GLU A 139 -1.11 -26.61 14.51
C GLU A 139 0.22 -26.78 15.24
N TYR A 140 0.82 -25.69 15.72
CA TYR A 140 2.04 -25.74 16.51
C TYR A 140 1.84 -26.48 17.83
N LEU A 141 0.76 -26.18 18.56
CA LEU A 141 0.41 -26.89 19.80
C LEU A 141 0.09 -28.37 19.54
N ALA A 142 -0.62 -28.67 18.46
CA ALA A 142 -0.90 -30.04 18.06
C ALA A 142 0.39 -30.80 17.72
N THR A 143 1.31 -30.19 16.97
CA THR A 143 2.62 -30.76 16.63
C THR A 143 3.48 -30.99 17.88
N LEU A 144 3.45 -30.06 18.84
CA LEU A 144 4.15 -30.21 20.10
C LEU A 144 3.57 -31.34 20.96
N SER A 145 2.24 -31.44 21.06
CA SER A 145 1.59 -32.55 21.76
C SER A 145 1.80 -33.89 21.06
N ALA A 146 1.72 -33.92 19.74
CA ALA A 146 1.95 -35.12 18.93
C ALA A 146 3.40 -35.60 19.11
N SER A 147 4.38 -34.72 18.94
CA SER A 147 5.80 -35.06 19.14
C SER A 147 6.08 -35.61 20.53
N LEU A 148 5.42 -35.08 21.59
CA LEU A 148 5.54 -35.65 22.94
C LEU A 148 5.01 -37.09 23.07
N SER A 149 3.99 -37.44 22.29
CA SER A 149 3.31 -38.75 22.33
C SER A 149 3.85 -39.77 21.32
N THR A 150 4.49 -39.33 20.24
CA THR A 150 4.93 -40.18 19.13
C THR A 150 6.43 -40.08 18.90
N GLY A 151 7.09 -41.23 18.76
CA GLY A 151 8.52 -41.33 18.49
C GLY A 151 9.36 -41.46 19.77
N THR A 152 10.66 -41.66 19.58
CA THR A 152 11.60 -41.84 20.69
C THR A 152 12.05 -40.49 21.26
N THR A 153 12.49 -40.46 22.52
CA THR A 153 13.10 -39.25 23.11
C THR A 153 14.24 -38.68 22.26
N TRP A 154 15.03 -39.54 21.62
CA TRP A 154 16.13 -39.13 20.75
C TRP A 154 15.68 -38.51 19.43
N GLU A 155 14.58 -39.01 18.85
CA GLU A 155 13.97 -38.41 17.65
C GLU A 155 13.44 -37.00 17.94
N ARG A 156 12.76 -36.82 19.08
CA ARG A 156 12.31 -35.50 19.57
C ARG A 156 13.47 -34.52 19.77
N ILE A 157 14.55 -34.96 20.42
CA ILE A 157 15.75 -34.12 20.64
C ILE A 157 16.35 -33.70 19.31
N CYS A 158 16.44 -34.62 18.34
CA CYS A 158 16.96 -34.32 17.00
C CYS A 158 16.07 -33.33 16.23
N GLU A 159 14.75 -33.42 16.35
CA GLU A 159 13.83 -32.46 15.73
C GLU A 159 13.95 -31.06 16.35
N LEU A 160 14.01 -30.97 17.69
CA LEU A 160 14.12 -29.69 18.42
C LEU A 160 15.42 -28.93 18.11
N ILE A 161 16.52 -29.66 17.88
CA ILE A 161 17.82 -29.09 17.48
C ILE A 161 18.00 -29.04 15.96
N GLU A 162 16.94 -29.30 15.18
CA GLU A 162 16.89 -29.31 13.71
C GLU A 162 17.99 -30.18 13.06
N LEU A 163 18.33 -31.29 13.72
CA LEU A 163 19.32 -32.27 13.30
C LEU A 163 18.65 -33.37 12.48
N GLN A 164 18.55 -33.12 11.17
CA GLN A 164 18.01 -34.08 10.21
C GLN A 164 19.11 -34.96 9.60
N ASN A 165 20.31 -34.41 9.40
CA ASN A 165 21.44 -35.14 8.84
C ASN A 165 22.78 -34.59 9.35
N SER A 166 23.89 -35.22 8.96
CA SER A 166 25.25 -34.83 9.36
C SER A 166 25.67 -33.42 8.89
N GLN A 167 24.98 -32.83 7.90
CA GLN A 167 25.21 -31.48 7.39
C GLN A 167 24.40 -30.39 8.12
N SER A 168 23.51 -30.74 9.06
CA SER A 168 22.74 -29.76 9.84
C SER A 168 23.69 -28.81 10.59
N LYS A 169 23.51 -27.51 10.35
CA LYS A 169 24.37 -26.43 10.87
C LYS A 169 23.94 -25.91 12.25
N THR A 170 22.79 -26.31 12.76
CA THR A 170 22.15 -25.77 13.98
C THR A 170 23.03 -25.85 15.23
N ILE A 171 23.95 -26.81 15.27
CA ILE A 171 24.90 -27.00 16.39
C ILE A 171 26.34 -26.57 16.03
N ALA A 172 26.62 -26.25 14.76
CA ALA A 172 27.93 -25.77 14.32
C ALA A 172 27.99 -24.24 14.38
N ARG A 173 28.16 -23.67 15.59
CA ARG A 173 28.73 -22.32 15.67
C ARG A 173 30.21 -22.47 15.31
N THR A 174 30.60 -22.10 14.11
CA THR A 174 32.02 -22.06 13.70
C THR A 174 32.58 -20.68 13.97
N GLY A 175 33.53 -20.58 14.92
CA GLY A 175 34.22 -19.35 15.28
C GLY A 175 35.30 -19.59 16.35
N ALA A 176 36.22 -18.64 16.54
CA ALA A 176 37.19 -18.72 17.62
C ALA A 176 36.48 -18.77 18.99
N GLY A 177 36.81 -19.75 19.82
CA GLY A 177 36.15 -19.97 21.12
C GLY A 177 34.89 -20.86 21.07
N THR A 178 34.61 -21.53 19.95
CA THR A 178 33.50 -22.48 19.83
C THR A 178 33.93 -23.91 20.14
N THR A 179 33.06 -24.68 20.78
CA THR A 179 33.31 -26.09 21.11
C THR A 179 32.99 -26.98 19.90
N ASP A 180 33.85 -27.97 19.62
CA ASP A 180 33.58 -28.97 18.58
C ASP A 180 32.48 -29.94 19.05
N LEU A 181 31.34 -29.90 18.36
CA LEU A 181 30.16 -30.71 18.65
C LEU A 181 29.94 -31.81 17.59
N THR A 182 30.93 -32.06 16.72
CA THR A 182 30.83 -33.05 15.64
C THR A 182 30.58 -34.46 16.18
N ARG A 183 31.35 -34.88 17.19
CA ARG A 183 31.17 -36.18 17.86
C ARG A 183 29.81 -36.29 18.55
N PHE A 184 29.33 -35.20 19.14
CA PHE A 184 28.02 -35.16 19.79
C PHE A 184 26.88 -35.36 18.78
N LYS A 185 26.96 -34.71 17.61
CA LYS A 185 26.01 -34.93 16.50
C LYS A 185 25.98 -36.39 16.04
N GLU A 186 27.15 -37.01 15.88
CA GLU A 186 27.26 -38.42 15.47
C GLU A 186 26.56 -39.35 16.48
N VAL A 187 26.74 -39.10 17.78
CA VAL A 187 26.07 -39.85 18.85
C VAL A 187 24.56 -39.67 18.79
N LEU A 188 24.06 -38.45 18.65
CA LEU A 188 22.61 -38.19 18.57
C LEU A 188 21.95 -38.85 17.35
N LEU A 189 22.60 -38.76 16.18
CA LEU A 189 22.12 -39.42 14.96
C LEU A 189 22.12 -40.95 15.08
N ARG A 190 23.12 -41.52 15.78
CA ARG A 190 23.17 -42.95 16.07
C ARG A 190 22.02 -43.37 16.99
N LEU A 191 21.79 -42.63 18.08
CA LEU A 191 20.70 -42.90 19.03
C LEU A 191 19.32 -42.79 18.36
N LYS A 192 19.14 -41.81 17.48
CA LYS A 192 17.92 -41.70 16.63
C LYS A 192 17.72 -42.95 15.77
N ARG A 193 18.78 -43.48 15.16
CA ARG A 193 18.71 -44.69 14.33
C ARG A 193 18.46 -45.98 15.14
N GLU A 194 18.96 -46.03 16.36
CA GLU A 194 18.75 -47.17 17.27
C GLU A 194 17.30 -47.27 17.79
N GLY A 195 16.52 -46.19 17.68
CA GLY A 195 15.07 -46.21 17.94
C GLY A 195 14.75 -46.70 19.35
N ASP A 196 13.76 -47.60 19.49
CA ASP A 196 13.31 -48.14 20.78
C ASP A 196 14.37 -48.93 21.55
N ALA A 197 15.42 -49.40 20.86
CA ALA A 197 16.54 -50.11 21.49
C ALA A 197 17.56 -49.15 22.13
N ALA A 198 17.45 -47.83 21.87
CA ALA A 198 18.35 -46.86 22.45
C ALA A 198 18.07 -46.67 23.96
N PRO A 199 19.13 -46.51 24.77
CA PRO A 199 18.95 -46.26 26.20
C PRO A 199 18.16 -44.96 26.42
N GLY A 200 17.12 -45.00 27.25
CA GLY A 200 16.24 -43.86 27.51
C GLY A 200 15.31 -43.46 26.36
N ALA A 201 15.11 -44.34 25.36
CA ALA A 201 14.18 -44.09 24.26
C ALA A 201 12.71 -44.05 24.71
N GLY A 202 12.33 -44.93 25.64
CA GLY A 202 11.03 -44.89 26.31
C GLY A 202 10.94 -43.68 27.23
N GLY A 203 10.01 -42.77 26.93
CA GLY A 203 9.77 -41.56 27.73
C GLY A 203 9.39 -41.86 29.18
N TYR A 204 9.53 -40.85 30.04
CA TYR A 204 8.95 -40.81 31.38
C TYR A 204 7.52 -40.26 31.32
#